data_AF-A0A951PAY1-F1
#
_entry.id   AF-A0A951PAY1-F1
#
_cell.length_a   1.000
_cell.length_b   1.000
_cell.length_c   1.000
_cell.angle_alpha   90.00
_cell.angle_beta   90.00
_cell.angle_gamma   90.00
#
_symmetry.space_group_name_H-M   'P 1'
#
loop_
_entity.id
_entity.type
_entity.pdbx_description
1 polymer ?
#
loop_
_entity_poly.entity_id
_entity_poly.type
_entity_poly.pdbx_seq_one_letter_code
_entity_poly.pdbx_strand_id
1 'polypeptide(L)'
;MSTSKSSSKQSGKGKQGFAGMDEEKRKEAASKGGSTSKKDSSPQAESQVDEETDESEELDELLSLLEDDLTELDSDEAVEIIDEWEEILSESDEPALKEIGKGLKQLKKALSASKSKPADIAEALTHLGQKTDEYANEAQRGYKTKLHTLGKALSKAGKALEDQAE
;
A
#
# COMPACT_ATOMS: atom_id res chain seq x y z
N MET A 1 11.71 30.04 -53.42
CA MET A 1 10.80 30.83 -52.57
C MET A 1 11.51 31.11 -51.25
N SER A 2 11.45 32.37 -50.82
CA SER A 2 11.72 32.91 -49.47
C SER A 2 13.13 32.78 -48.88
N THR A 3 13.84 33.89 -49.06
CA THR A 3 15.07 34.38 -48.44
C THR A 3 14.85 35.04 -47.07
N SER A 4 15.98 35.22 -46.36
CA SER A 4 16.23 36.26 -45.33
C SER A 4 15.72 35.91 -43.93
N LYS A 5 16.33 36.24 -42.80
CA LYS A 5 17.44 37.10 -42.31
C LYS A 5 17.52 36.70 -40.80
N SER A 6 18.50 36.93 -39.95
CA SER A 6 19.46 38.01 -39.82
C SER A 6 20.42 37.63 -38.69
N SER A 7 21.67 38.02 -38.88
CA SER A 7 22.77 38.11 -37.92
C SER A 7 22.47 38.92 -36.66
N SER A 8 23.06 38.53 -35.53
CA SER A 8 23.60 39.51 -34.57
C SER A 8 24.88 39.00 -33.90
N LYS A 9 25.85 39.91 -33.86
CA LYS A 9 27.22 39.84 -33.35
C LYS A 9 27.24 40.71 -32.09
N GLN A 10 28.17 40.45 -31.15
CA GLN A 10 28.74 41.34 -30.10
C GLN A 10 28.79 40.61 -28.74
N SER A 11 29.92 40.01 -28.35
CA SER A 11 31.06 40.62 -27.64
C SER A 11 30.69 41.24 -26.28
N GLY A 12 31.26 40.73 -25.18
CA GLY A 12 31.13 41.40 -23.87
C GLY A 12 31.50 40.56 -22.65
N LYS A 13 32.77 40.57 -22.31
CA LYS A 13 33.42 40.04 -21.10
C LYS A 13 32.92 40.80 -19.85
N GLY A 14 32.52 40.10 -18.79
CA GLY A 14 32.14 40.73 -17.52
C GLY A 14 31.72 39.78 -16.40
N LYS A 15 32.70 39.20 -15.70
CA LYS A 15 32.51 38.68 -14.33
C LYS A 15 32.38 39.89 -13.40
N GLN A 16 31.17 40.18 -12.91
CA GLN A 16 30.89 41.02 -11.74
C GLN A 16 29.69 40.33 -11.05
N GLY A 17 29.79 39.72 -9.87
CA GLY A 17 30.28 40.31 -8.63
C GLY A 17 29.07 40.90 -7.90
N PHE A 18 28.38 40.11 -7.07
CA PHE A 18 27.19 40.47 -6.27
C PHE A 18 27.45 41.54 -5.18
N ALA A 19 28.52 42.32 -5.30
CA ALA A 19 29.00 43.26 -4.30
C ALA A 19 28.64 44.72 -4.60
N GLY A 20 27.71 44.99 -5.53
CA GLY A 20 27.34 46.34 -5.96
C GLY A 20 25.84 46.63 -5.92
N MET A 21 25.07 45.93 -5.08
CA MET A 21 23.62 46.13 -4.99
C MET A 21 23.26 47.08 -3.85
N ASP A 22 22.91 48.30 -4.24
CA ASP A 22 22.46 49.43 -3.42
C ASP A 22 21.41 49.03 -2.37
N GLU A 23 21.55 49.52 -1.13
CA GLU A 23 20.75 49.10 0.03
C GLU A 23 19.27 49.49 -0.11
N GLU A 24 18.95 50.49 -0.93
CA GLU A 24 17.58 50.90 -1.19
C GLU A 24 16.82 49.89 -2.09
N LYS A 25 17.52 49.10 -2.91
CA LYS A 25 16.91 48.06 -3.77
C LYS A 25 16.72 46.71 -3.05
N ARG A 26 17.21 46.56 -1.82
CA ARG A 26 16.91 45.40 -0.96
C ARG A 26 15.54 45.50 -0.26
N LYS A 27 14.97 46.70 -0.12
CA LYS A 27 13.66 46.90 0.54
C LYS A 27 12.45 46.73 -0.38
N GLU A 28 12.61 46.77 -1.70
CA GLU A 28 11.51 46.62 -2.66
C GLU A 28 11.15 45.14 -2.98
N ALA A 29 11.98 44.18 -2.57
CA ALA A 29 11.68 42.75 -2.70
C ALA A 29 10.80 42.18 -1.57
N ALA A 30 10.44 42.99 -0.57
CA ALA A 30 9.62 42.55 0.57
C ALA A 30 8.12 42.89 0.43
N SER A 31 7.69 43.53 -0.67
CA SER A 31 6.33 44.13 -0.75
C SER A 31 5.44 43.70 -1.92
N LYS A 32 5.82 42.71 -2.74
CA LYS A 32 4.90 42.09 -3.72
C LYS A 32 5.22 40.61 -3.92
N GLY A 33 4.37 39.73 -3.39
CA GLY A 33 4.32 38.34 -3.86
C GLY A 33 3.92 37.24 -2.87
N GLY A 34 3.62 37.53 -1.61
CA GLY A 34 3.23 36.52 -0.62
C GLY A 34 1.83 36.76 -0.07
N SER A 35 0.79 36.40 -0.83
CA SER A 35 -0.56 36.29 -0.28
C SER A 35 -1.31 35.19 -1.03
N THR A 36 -1.05 33.95 -0.60
CA THR A 36 -1.91 32.81 -0.88
C THR A 36 -3.28 33.10 -0.28
N SER A 37 -4.27 33.25 -1.15
CA SER A 37 -5.67 33.48 -0.82
C SER A 37 -6.21 32.40 0.13
N LYS A 38 -6.50 32.80 1.36
CA LYS A 38 -7.38 32.08 2.30
C LYS A 38 -8.66 32.90 2.46
N LYS A 39 -9.77 32.45 1.86
CA LYS A 39 -11.19 32.65 2.28
C LYS A 39 -12.08 31.86 1.30
N ASP A 40 -12.43 30.61 1.61
CA ASP A 40 -13.61 30.16 2.37
C ASP A 40 -14.90 30.04 1.52
N SER A 41 -15.39 28.79 1.46
CA SER A 41 -16.77 28.31 1.20
C SER A 41 -17.26 27.91 -0.22
N SER A 42 -17.33 26.58 -0.40
CA SER A 42 -18.42 25.72 -0.96
C SER A 42 -18.70 25.64 -2.48
N PRO A 43 -19.34 24.55 -2.97
CA PRO A 43 -19.15 23.11 -2.71
C PRO A 43 -19.04 22.28 -4.03
N GLN A 44 -18.79 20.98 -3.91
CA GLN A 44 -19.01 19.93 -4.94
C GLN A 44 -18.40 20.14 -6.34
N ALA A 45 -17.23 19.55 -6.55
CA ALA A 45 -16.92 18.89 -7.81
C ALA A 45 -16.00 17.71 -7.49
N GLU A 46 -16.61 16.70 -6.85
CA GLU A 46 -16.35 15.28 -7.10
C GLU A 46 -14.86 14.98 -7.29
N SER A 47 -14.09 15.15 -6.20
CA SER A 47 -12.98 14.25 -6.00
C SER A 47 -13.62 12.88 -6.10
N GLN A 48 -13.24 12.12 -7.12
CA GLN A 48 -13.23 10.68 -7.01
C GLN A 48 -12.54 10.44 -5.67
N VAL A 49 -13.37 10.12 -4.68
CA VAL A 49 -12.89 9.58 -3.43
C VAL A 49 -12.50 8.21 -3.91
N ASP A 50 -11.20 8.05 -4.18
CA ASP A 50 -10.58 6.76 -4.39
C ASP A 50 -10.94 5.94 -3.14
N GLU A 51 -12.05 5.21 -3.19
CA GLU A 51 -12.45 4.19 -2.21
C GLU A 51 -11.36 3.11 -2.05
N GLU A 52 -10.36 3.08 -2.96
CA GLU A 52 -9.18 2.21 -2.92
C GLU A 52 -8.17 2.56 -1.80
N THR A 53 -8.34 3.68 -1.08
CA THR A 53 -7.44 4.05 0.02
C THR A 53 -7.77 3.31 1.32
N ASP A 54 -9.04 3.04 1.59
CA ASP A 54 -9.50 2.46 2.87
C ASP A 54 -9.06 0.99 3.00
N GLU A 55 -9.36 0.17 1.99
CA GLU A 55 -9.04 -1.27 1.96
C GLU A 55 -7.54 -1.53 2.19
N SER A 56 -6.71 -0.65 1.64
CA SER A 56 -5.27 -0.72 1.75
C SER A 56 -4.83 -0.49 3.20
N GLU A 57 -5.33 0.55 3.86
CA GLU A 57 -4.97 0.87 5.25
C GLU A 57 -5.45 -0.22 6.21
N GLU A 58 -6.65 -0.75 6.00
CA GLU A 58 -7.21 -1.88 6.76
C GLU A 58 -6.32 -3.14 6.64
N LEU A 59 -5.83 -3.46 5.43
CA LEU A 59 -4.90 -4.57 5.23
C LEU A 59 -3.57 -4.39 5.96
N ASP A 60 -3.06 -3.16 6.11
CA ASP A 60 -1.82 -2.90 6.85
C ASP A 60 -2.03 -3.09 8.37
N GLU A 61 -3.16 -2.67 8.92
CA GLU A 61 -3.50 -2.92 10.33
C GLU A 61 -3.62 -4.42 10.62
N LEU A 62 -4.33 -5.14 9.74
CA LEU A 62 -4.48 -6.59 9.81
C LEU A 62 -3.14 -7.33 9.65
N LEU A 63 -2.26 -6.87 8.75
CA LEU A 63 -0.90 -7.42 8.65
C LEU A 63 -0.08 -7.18 9.91
N SER A 64 -0.18 -5.98 10.49
CA SER A 64 0.54 -5.66 11.72
C SER A 64 0.09 -6.58 12.87
N LEU A 65 -1.20 -6.88 12.96
CA LEU A 65 -1.74 -7.83 13.94
C LEU A 65 -1.21 -9.25 13.68
N LEU A 66 -1.09 -9.62 12.41
CA LEU A 66 -0.65 -10.94 11.96
C LEU A 66 0.87 -11.17 12.14
N GLU A 67 1.66 -10.12 12.02
CA GLU A 67 3.12 -10.13 12.24
C GLU A 67 3.51 -10.22 13.71
N ASP A 68 2.65 -9.73 14.64
CA ASP A 68 3.03 -9.58 16.05
C ASP A 68 3.24 -10.92 16.77
N ASP A 69 2.38 -11.94 16.54
CA ASP A 69 2.74 -13.36 16.51
C ASP A 69 1.49 -14.23 16.22
N LEU A 70 1.32 -14.67 14.97
CA LEU A 70 0.26 -15.62 14.58
C LEU A 70 0.21 -16.92 15.39
N THR A 71 1.31 -17.28 16.07
CA THR A 71 1.43 -18.54 16.81
C THR A 71 0.93 -18.41 18.25
N GLU A 72 0.73 -17.18 18.73
CA GLU A 72 0.08 -16.89 20.01
C GLU A 72 -1.44 -16.66 19.86
N LEU A 73 -1.94 -16.52 18.62
CA LEU A 73 -3.36 -16.37 18.35
C LEU A 73 -4.13 -17.66 18.64
N ASP A 74 -5.19 -17.54 19.45
CA ASP A 74 -6.18 -18.59 19.63
C ASP A 74 -6.94 -18.88 18.33
N SER A 75 -7.50 -20.09 18.21
CA SER A 75 -8.22 -20.50 17.00
C SER A 75 -9.42 -19.60 16.66
N ASP A 76 -10.07 -19.00 17.66
CA ASP A 76 -11.15 -18.04 17.45
C ASP A 76 -10.62 -16.71 16.88
N GLU A 77 -9.56 -16.15 17.45
CA GLU A 77 -8.96 -14.88 17.01
C GLU A 77 -8.38 -15.01 15.59
N ALA A 78 -7.73 -16.14 15.29
CA ALA A 78 -7.28 -16.45 13.95
C ALA A 78 -8.44 -16.57 12.94
N VAL A 79 -9.59 -17.12 13.36
CA VAL A 79 -10.78 -17.21 12.51
C VAL A 79 -11.42 -15.85 12.24
N GLU A 80 -11.43 -14.94 13.22
CA GLU A 80 -11.90 -13.56 13.05
C GLU A 80 -11.00 -12.79 12.07
N ILE A 81 -9.68 -12.84 12.27
CA ILE A 81 -8.70 -12.22 11.38
C ILE A 81 -8.84 -12.74 9.95
N ILE A 82 -8.97 -14.06 9.76
CA ILE A 82 -9.16 -14.66 8.44
C ILE A 82 -10.49 -14.21 7.79
N ASP A 83 -11.54 -13.95 8.57
CA ASP A 83 -12.82 -13.44 8.06
C ASP A 83 -12.68 -12.01 7.55
N GLU A 84 -12.01 -11.16 8.32
CA GLU A 84 -11.76 -9.77 7.99
C GLU A 84 -10.91 -9.65 6.71
N TRP A 85 -9.87 -10.49 6.58
CA TRP A 85 -9.12 -10.62 5.33
C TRP A 85 -9.99 -11.13 4.17
N GLU A 86 -10.90 -12.08 4.40
CA GLU A 86 -11.78 -12.57 3.33
C GLU A 86 -12.73 -11.49 2.84
N GLU A 87 -13.29 -10.70 3.74
CA GLU A 87 -14.17 -9.58 3.45
C GLU A 87 -13.45 -8.58 2.55
N ILE A 88 -12.33 -8.02 3.01
CA ILE A 88 -11.55 -7.02 2.28
C ILE A 88 -11.09 -7.55 0.91
N LEU A 89 -10.56 -8.77 0.85
CA LEU A 89 -10.10 -9.36 -0.41
C LEU A 89 -11.23 -9.72 -1.38
N SER A 90 -12.44 -9.94 -0.87
CA SER A 90 -13.62 -10.23 -1.69
C SER A 90 -14.26 -8.97 -2.28
N GLU A 91 -14.12 -7.84 -1.58
CA GLU A 91 -14.58 -6.51 -2.02
C GLU A 91 -13.72 -5.97 -3.15
N SER A 92 -12.41 -6.26 -3.13
CA SER A 92 -11.51 -5.83 -4.20
C SER A 92 -11.89 -6.38 -5.58
N ASP A 93 -11.72 -5.60 -6.65
CA ASP A 93 -12.04 -6.01 -8.02
C ASP A 93 -11.03 -6.98 -8.66
N GLU A 94 -9.88 -7.19 -8.02
CA GLU A 94 -8.81 -8.05 -8.53
C GLU A 94 -9.17 -9.55 -8.44
N PRO A 95 -9.11 -10.31 -9.55
CA PRO A 95 -9.44 -11.73 -9.55
C PRO A 95 -8.47 -12.55 -8.69
N ALA A 96 -7.20 -12.14 -8.62
CA ALA A 96 -6.18 -12.79 -7.78
C ALA A 96 -6.56 -12.69 -6.29
N LEU A 97 -7.06 -11.53 -5.84
CA LEU A 97 -7.48 -11.31 -4.46
C LEU A 97 -8.71 -12.16 -4.11
N LYS A 98 -9.68 -12.26 -5.02
CA LYS A 98 -10.86 -13.12 -4.83
C LYS A 98 -10.50 -14.61 -4.71
N GLU A 99 -9.46 -15.08 -5.40
CA GLU A 99 -8.98 -16.46 -5.26
C GLU A 99 -8.30 -16.69 -3.90
N ILE A 100 -7.55 -15.70 -3.40
CA ILE A 100 -6.96 -15.74 -2.05
C ILE A 100 -8.06 -15.76 -0.98
N GLY A 101 -9.07 -14.88 -1.09
CA GLY A 101 -10.22 -14.83 -0.19
C GLY A 101 -10.95 -16.19 -0.11
N LYS A 102 -11.17 -16.87 -1.25
CA LYS A 102 -11.74 -18.23 -1.25
C LYS A 102 -10.88 -19.22 -0.47
N GLY A 103 -9.56 -19.17 -0.64
CA GLY A 103 -8.63 -20.04 0.09
C GLY A 103 -8.65 -19.79 1.60
N LEU A 104 -8.69 -18.51 2.01
CA LEU A 104 -8.86 -18.08 3.39
C LEU A 104 -10.17 -18.59 3.98
N LYS A 105 -11.29 -18.47 3.25
CA LYS A 105 -12.59 -19.02 3.65
C LYS A 105 -12.55 -20.54 3.89
N GLN A 106 -11.82 -21.28 3.05
CA GLN A 106 -11.65 -22.73 3.22
C GLN A 106 -10.84 -23.05 4.47
N LEU A 107 -9.79 -22.28 4.73
CA LEU A 107 -8.97 -22.40 5.92
C LEU A 107 -9.78 -22.08 7.19
N LYS A 108 -10.55 -21.00 7.21
CA LYS A 108 -11.49 -20.65 8.29
C LYS A 108 -12.43 -21.82 8.59
N LYS A 109 -13.00 -22.45 7.57
CA LYS A 109 -13.85 -23.64 7.78
C LYS A 109 -13.09 -24.79 8.41
N ALA A 110 -11.84 -25.02 8.02
CA ALA A 110 -11.00 -26.06 8.60
C ALA A 110 -10.67 -25.76 10.07
N LEU A 111 -10.38 -24.50 10.41
CA LEU A 111 -10.13 -24.05 11.79
C LEU A 111 -11.40 -24.13 12.66
N SER A 112 -12.55 -23.69 12.14
CA SER A 112 -13.84 -23.77 12.85
C SER A 112 -14.33 -25.21 13.03
N ALA A 113 -13.89 -26.13 12.17
CA ALA A 113 -14.22 -27.53 12.29
C ALA A 113 -13.38 -28.12 13.42
N SER A 114 -13.96 -28.24 14.61
CA SER A 114 -13.34 -28.76 15.84
C SER A 114 -12.80 -30.21 15.76
N LYS A 115 -12.77 -30.82 14.56
CA LYS A 115 -12.27 -32.16 14.26
C LYS A 115 -11.05 -32.16 13.33
N SER A 116 -10.66 -31.01 12.78
CA SER A 116 -9.49 -30.92 11.92
C SER A 116 -8.23 -31.14 12.76
N LYS A 117 -7.29 -31.95 12.26
CA LYS A 117 -6.03 -32.16 12.98
C LYS A 117 -5.16 -30.92 12.82
N PRO A 118 -4.35 -30.57 13.83
CA PRO A 118 -3.42 -29.44 13.71
C PRO A 118 -2.44 -29.62 12.53
N ALA A 119 -2.02 -30.85 12.23
CA ALA A 119 -1.21 -31.16 11.04
C ALA A 119 -1.92 -30.86 9.71
N ASP A 120 -3.22 -31.18 9.58
CA ASP A 120 -3.99 -30.88 8.37
C ASP A 120 -4.19 -29.36 8.20
N ILE A 121 -4.37 -28.64 9.32
CA ILE A 121 -4.50 -27.17 9.36
C ILE A 121 -3.15 -26.52 8.99
N ALA A 122 -2.04 -27.05 9.51
CA ALA A 122 -0.69 -26.59 9.21
C ALA A 122 -0.33 -26.72 7.73
N GLU A 123 -0.66 -27.86 7.10
CA GLU A 123 -0.50 -28.07 5.67
C GLU A 123 -1.35 -27.07 4.87
N ALA A 124 -2.60 -26.87 5.28
CA ALA A 124 -3.51 -25.91 4.63
C ALA A 124 -3.00 -24.46 4.73
N LEU A 125 -2.53 -24.03 5.91
CA LEU A 125 -1.90 -22.71 6.14
C LEU A 125 -0.68 -22.51 5.25
N THR A 126 0.20 -23.51 5.19
CA THR A 126 1.44 -23.45 4.40
C THR A 126 1.14 -23.37 2.91
N HIS A 127 0.23 -24.20 2.42
CA HIS A 127 -0.15 -24.22 1.01
C HIS A 127 -0.91 -22.95 0.60
N LEU A 128 -1.77 -22.42 1.48
CA LEU A 128 -2.44 -21.15 1.26
C LEU A 128 -1.44 -20.00 1.23
N GLY A 129 -0.50 -19.96 2.18
CA GLY A 129 0.55 -18.95 2.22
C GLY A 129 1.41 -18.91 0.95
N GLN A 130 1.77 -20.08 0.41
CA GLN A 130 2.48 -20.19 -0.87
C GLN A 130 1.64 -19.64 -2.04
N LYS A 131 0.37 -20.03 -2.13
CA LYS A 131 -0.52 -19.50 -3.17
C LYS A 131 -0.70 -17.99 -3.06
N THR A 132 -0.90 -17.47 -1.86
CA THR A 132 -1.01 -16.02 -1.61
C THR A 132 0.25 -15.29 -2.07
N ASP A 133 1.44 -15.86 -1.85
CA ASP A 133 2.72 -15.32 -2.36
C ASP A 133 2.82 -15.38 -3.89
N GLU A 134 2.32 -16.44 -4.52
CA GLU A 134 2.21 -16.53 -5.99
C GLU A 134 1.26 -15.46 -6.54
N TYR A 135 0.05 -15.34 -5.98
CA TYR A 135 -0.91 -14.31 -6.35
C TYR A 135 -0.39 -12.89 -6.08
N ALA A 136 0.45 -12.70 -5.06
CA ALA A 136 1.13 -11.42 -4.81
C ALA A 136 1.98 -10.97 -6.00
N ASN A 137 2.51 -11.90 -6.79
CA ASN A 137 3.28 -11.56 -7.99
C ASN A 137 2.42 -11.08 -9.15
N GLU A 138 1.15 -11.50 -9.19
CA GLU A 138 0.17 -11.13 -10.21
C GLU A 138 -0.67 -9.91 -9.81
N ALA A 139 -0.77 -9.63 -8.51
CA ALA A 139 -1.52 -8.51 -7.97
C ALA A 139 -0.92 -7.14 -8.35
N GLN A 140 -1.80 -6.14 -8.38
CA GLN A 140 -1.40 -4.75 -8.61
C GLN A 140 -0.42 -4.21 -7.55
N ARG A 141 0.29 -3.12 -7.93
CA ARG A 141 1.47 -2.61 -7.19
C ARG A 141 1.19 -2.23 -5.73
N GLY A 142 -0.05 -1.87 -5.38
CA GLY A 142 -0.47 -1.53 -4.01
C GLY A 142 -0.63 -2.74 -3.09
N TYR A 143 -1.05 -3.89 -3.62
CA TYR A 143 -1.37 -5.09 -2.84
C TYR A 143 -0.23 -6.11 -2.84
N LYS A 144 0.66 -6.06 -3.85
CA LYS A 144 1.81 -6.98 -3.96
C LYS A 144 2.61 -7.15 -2.67
N THR A 145 3.01 -6.06 -2.03
CA THR A 145 3.79 -6.12 -0.78
C THR A 145 2.97 -6.76 0.34
N LYS A 146 1.70 -6.36 0.45
CA LYS A 146 0.78 -6.79 1.51
C LYS A 146 0.51 -8.29 1.42
N LEU A 147 0.23 -8.78 0.23
CA LEU A 147 0.02 -10.20 -0.04
C LEU A 147 1.28 -11.04 0.16
N HIS A 148 2.47 -10.51 -0.16
CA HIS A 148 3.72 -11.17 0.19
C HIS A 148 3.90 -11.30 1.71
N THR A 149 3.56 -10.26 2.47
CA THR A 149 3.61 -10.32 3.94
C THR A 149 2.60 -11.35 4.45
N LEU A 150 1.36 -11.32 3.97
CA LEU A 150 0.31 -12.29 4.32
C LEU A 150 0.74 -13.72 4.00
N GLY A 151 1.25 -13.97 2.79
CA GLY A 151 1.68 -15.30 2.35
C GLY A 151 2.82 -15.86 3.21
N LYS A 152 3.77 -15.01 3.61
CA LYS A 152 4.84 -15.37 4.55
C LYS A 152 4.31 -15.63 5.95
N ALA A 153 3.41 -14.80 6.45
CA ALA A 153 2.80 -14.92 7.76
C ALA A 153 2.02 -16.25 7.87
N LEU A 154 1.15 -16.55 6.90
CA LEU A 154 0.42 -17.81 6.80
C LEU A 154 1.35 -19.03 6.72
N SER A 155 2.41 -18.95 5.90
CA SER A 155 3.39 -20.03 5.78
C SER A 155 4.18 -20.25 7.07
N LYS A 156 4.48 -19.17 7.81
CA LYS A 156 5.16 -19.23 9.11
C LYS A 156 4.25 -19.84 10.16
N ALA A 157 2.98 -19.44 10.22
CA ALA A 157 2.00 -20.02 11.12
C ALA A 157 1.76 -21.49 10.86
N GLY A 158 1.64 -21.89 9.58
CA GLY A 158 1.50 -23.30 9.20
C GLY A 158 2.64 -24.14 9.73
N LYS A 159 3.89 -23.71 9.51
CA LYS A 159 5.08 -24.41 10.04
C LYS A 159 5.13 -24.43 11.57
N ALA A 160 4.83 -23.32 12.22
CA ALA A 160 4.83 -23.28 13.68
C ALA A 160 3.76 -24.19 14.29
N LEU A 161 2.60 -24.31 13.65
CA LEU A 161 1.54 -25.23 14.06
C LEU A 161 1.93 -26.70 13.79
N GLU A 162 2.67 -26.97 12.71
CA GLU A 162 3.25 -28.29 12.42
C GLU A 162 4.25 -28.70 13.52
N ASP A 163 5.18 -27.81 13.89
CA ASP A 163 6.16 -28.02 14.97
C ASP A 163 5.48 -28.25 16.34
N GLN A 164 4.31 -27.65 16.59
CA GLN A 164 3.53 -27.88 17.82
C GLN A 164 2.71 -29.17 17.80
N ALA A 165 2.48 -29.75 16.63
CA ALA A 165 1.70 -30.98 16.45
C ALA A 165 2.56 -32.27 16.52
N GLU A 166 3.89 -32.13 16.51
CA GLU A 166 4.88 -33.21 16.65
C GLU A 166 5.14 -33.60 18.12
#